data_AF-A0A9X1VAI9-F1
#
_entry.id   AF-A0A9X1VAI9-F1
#
_cell.length_a   1.000
_cell.length_b   1.000
_cell.length_c   1.000
_cell.angle_alpha   90.00
_cell.angle_beta   90.00
_cell.angle_gamma   90.00
#
_symmetry.space_group_name_H-M   'P 1'
#
loop_
_entity.id
_entity.type
_entity.pdbx_description
1 polymer ?
#
loop_
_entity_poly.entity_id
_entity_poly.type
_entity_poly.pdbx_seq_one_letter_code
_entity_poly.pdbx_strand_id
1 'polypeptide(L)' 'MNEFQERLAKYAELIVKLGVDVQSGQEVLIRAPLFGSELVHKITELAYAQGAKRVHVEWEDAELDRLMRMQHAM' A
#
# COMPACT_ATOMS: atom_id res chain seq x y z
N MET A 1 -1.26 -18.21 12.90
CA MET A 1 -0.62 -17.41 11.84
C MET A 1 0.27 -18.35 11.04
N ASN A 2 0.33 -18.26 9.71
CA ASN A 2 1.28 -19.07 8.94
C ASN A 2 2.57 -18.27 8.64
N GLU A 3 3.65 -18.94 8.24
CA GLU A 3 4.97 -18.31 8.02
C GLU A 3 4.90 -17.16 7.02
N PHE A 4 4.08 -17.29 5.98
CA PHE A 4 3.90 -16.24 4.97
C PHE A 4 3.33 -14.96 5.60
N GLN A 5 2.27 -15.08 6.41
CA GLN A 5 1.65 -13.93 7.08
C GLN A 5 2.59 -13.22 8.06
N GLU A 6 3.47 -13.97 8.73
CA GLU A 6 4.50 -13.40 9.61
C GLU A 6 5.55 -12.63 8.81
N ARG A 7 6.02 -13.19 7.69
CA ARG A 7 6.95 -12.50 6.78
C ARG A 7 6.31 -11.25 6.17
N LEU A 8 5.03 -11.32 5.82
CA LEU A 8 4.27 -10.20 5.27
C LEU A 8 4.13 -9.07 6.30
N ALA A 9 3.86 -9.40 7.56
CA ALA A 9 3.81 -8.42 8.65
C ALA A 9 5.17 -7.76 8.91
N LYS A 10 6.26 -8.54 8.97
CA LYS A 10 7.63 -8.01 9.11
C LYS A 10 8.01 -7.11 7.93
N TYR A 11 7.56 -7.46 6.73
CA TYR A 11 7.82 -6.65 5.55
C TYR A 11 7.08 -5.30 5.63
N ALA A 12 5.81 -5.29 6.03
CA ALA A 12 5.07 -4.06 6.26
C ALA A 12 5.74 -3.17 7.33
N GLU A 13 6.21 -3.77 8.43
CA GLU A 13 6.94 -3.05 9.48
C GLU A 13 8.23 -2.41 8.96
N LEU A 14 9.00 -3.15 8.17
CA LEU A 14 10.22 -2.63 7.53
C LEU A 14 9.90 -1.46 6.60
N ILE A 15 8.85 -1.57 5.78
CA ILE A 15 8.44 -0.49 4.88
C ILE A 15 8.08 0.77 5.66
N VAL A 16 7.27 0.65 6.72
CA VAL A 16 6.78 1.81 7.47
C VAL A 16 7.87 2.46 8.32
N LYS A 17 8.66 1.67 9.05
CA LYS A 17 9.61 2.19 10.04
C LYS A 17 11.00 2.50 9.49
N LEU A 18 11.44 1.78 8.45
CA LEU A 18 12.79 1.92 7.92
C LEU A 18 12.80 2.39 6.46
N GLY A 19 11.86 1.93 5.64
CA GLY A 19 11.78 2.32 4.24
C GLY A 19 11.32 3.75 4.07
N VAL A 20 10.10 4.05 4.50
CA VAL A 20 9.49 5.39 4.42
C VAL A 20 9.79 6.20 5.68
N ASP A 21 10.03 5.53 6.82
CA ASP A 21 10.21 6.15 8.13
C ASP A 21 9.08 7.13 8.47
N VAL A 22 7.85 6.60 8.55
CA VAL A 22 6.63 7.39 8.75
C VAL A 22 6.72 8.15 10.09
N GLN A 23 6.63 9.47 10.00
CA GLN A 23 6.63 10.36 11.16
C GLN A 23 5.21 10.75 11.59
N SER A 24 5.07 11.12 12.86
CA SER A 24 3.81 11.64 13.38
C SER A 24 3.38 12.90 12.62
N GLY A 25 2.12 12.95 12.20
CA GLY A 25 1.54 14.04 11.40
C GLY A 25 1.78 13.94 9.89
N GLN A 26 2.61 13.00 9.43
CA GLN A 26 2.91 12.84 8.00
C GLN A 26 1.70 12.27 7.22
N GLU A 27 1.55 12.71 5.98
CA GLU A 27 0.61 12.09 5.04
C GLU A 27 1.33 11.03 4.20
N VAL A 28 0.72 9.86 4.06
CA VAL A 28 1.29 8.69 3.38
C VAL A 28 0.49 8.40 2.12
N LEU A 29 1.17 8.26 0.99
CA LEU A 29 0.61 7.79 -0.27
C LEU A 29 1.10 6.38 -0.56
N ILE A 30 0.17 5.45 -0.81
CA ILE A 30 0.47 4.09 -1.21
C ILE A 30 -0.08 3.88 -2.62
N ARG A 31 0.79 3.52 -3.57
CA ARG A 31 0.41 3.04 -4.90
C ARG A 31 0.60 1.55 -4.95
N ALA A 32 -0.45 0.81 -5.29
CA ALA A 32 -0.39 -0.64 -5.26
C ALA A 32 -1.40 -1.28 -6.21
N PRO A 33 -1.11 -2.47 -6.75
CA PRO A 33 -2.08 -3.25 -7.49
C PRO A 33 -3.13 -3.88 -6.54
N LEU A 34 -4.32 -4.18 -7.07
CA LEU A 34 -5.42 -4.77 -6.28
C LEU A 34 -5.04 -6.09 -5.58
N PHE A 35 -4.22 -6.93 -6.21
CA PHE A 35 -3.77 -8.21 -5.62
C PHE A 35 -2.79 -8.03 -4.45
N GLY A 36 -2.22 -6.83 -4.26
CA GLY A 36 -1.36 -6.49 -3.13
C GLY A 36 -2.11 -6.02 -1.88
N SER A 37 -3.44 -6.10 -1.88
CA SER A 37 -4.29 -5.48 -0.87
C SER A 37 -3.97 -5.88 0.57
N GLU A 38 -3.63 -7.16 0.79
CA GLU A 38 -3.29 -7.65 2.13
C GLU A 38 -2.07 -6.93 2.73
N LEU A 39 -1.03 -6.67 1.93
CA LEU A 39 0.14 -5.93 2.39
C LEU A 39 -0.20 -4.46 2.65
N VAL A 40 -0.98 -3.83 1.77
CA VAL A 40 -1.40 -2.43 1.90
C VAL A 40 -2.20 -2.21 3.18
N HIS A 41 -3.09 -3.15 3.56
CA HIS A 41 -3.81 -3.08 4.82
C HIS A 41 -2.85 -3.04 6.02
N LYS A 42 -1.84 -3.93 6.05
CA LYS A 42 -0.84 -3.97 7.12
C LYS A 42 0.00 -2.69 7.17
N ILE A 43 0.43 -2.17 6.01
CA ILE A 43 1.17 -0.90 5.92
C ILE A 43 0.31 0.25 6.45
N THR A 44 -0.96 0.31 6.06
CA THR A 44 -1.90 1.37 6.47
C THR A 44 -2.11 1.35 7.98
N GLU A 45 -2.33 0.17 8.57
CA GLU A 45 -2.45 -0.01 10.02
C GLU A 45 -1.20 0.49 10.76
N LEU A 46 -0.02 0.07 10.30
CA LEU A 46 1.24 0.47 10.90
C LEU A 46 1.55 1.96 10.72
N ALA A 47 1.19 2.56 9.58
CA ALA A 47 1.38 3.98 9.33
C ALA A 47 0.54 4.82 10.31
N TYR A 48 -0.74 4.47 10.52
CA TYR A 48 -1.55 5.13 11.54
C TYR A 48 -1.03 4.88 12.96
N ALA A 49 -0.49 3.69 13.24
CA ALA A 49 0.15 3.41 14.53
C ALA A 49 1.41 4.26 14.78
N GLN A 50 2.13 4.69 13.73
CA GLN A 50 3.23 5.67 13.82
C GLN A 50 2.74 7.14 13.89
N GLY A 51 1.44 7.36 13.84
CA GLY A 51 0.85 8.69 13.93
C GLY A 51 0.70 9.40 12.58
N ALA A 52 0.68 8.67 11.46
CA ALA A 52 0.32 9.27 10.18
C ALA A 52 -1.02 10.02 10.29
N LYS A 53 -1.07 11.23 9.73
CA LYS A 53 -2.28 12.07 9.73
C LYS A 53 -3.33 11.54 8.76
N ARG A 54 -2.88 11.02 7.62
CA ARG A 54 -3.73 10.49 6.55
C ARG A 54 -2.96 9.47 5.73
N VAL A 55 -3.60 8.35 5.41
CA VAL A 55 -3.11 7.39 4.41
C VAL A 55 -4.04 7.47 3.19
N HIS A 56 -3.49 7.79 2.03
CA HIS A 56 -4.18 7.73 0.74
C HIS A 56 -3.67 6.53 -0.05
N VAL A 57 -4.58 5.76 -0.63
CA VAL A 57 -4.26 4.59 -1.43
C VAL A 57 -4.76 4.80 -2.85
N GLU A 58 -3.84 4.72 -3.80
CA GLU A 58 -4.10 4.70 -5.23
C GLU A 58 -3.97 3.25 -5.71
N TRP A 59 -5.09 2.67 -6.13
CA TRP A 59 -5.12 1.30 -6.64
C TRP A 59 -4.86 1.27 -8.14
N GLU A 60 -3.99 0.36 -8.55
CA GLU A 60 -3.70 0.07 -9.95
C GLU A 60 -4.43 -1.21 -10.36
N ASP A 61 -5.20 -1.12 -11.44
CA ASP A 61 -5.83 -2.26 -12.09
C ASP A 61 -5.38 -2.33 -13.54
N ALA A 62 -4.42 -3.21 -13.79
CA ALA A 62 -3.79 -3.35 -15.10
C ALA A 62 -4.79 -3.73 -16.20
N GLU A 63 -5.87 -4.45 -15.87
CA GLU A 63 -6.88 -4.84 -16.87
C GLU A 63 -7.77 -3.65 -17.22
N LEU A 64 -8.21 -2.87 -16.23
CA LEU A 64 -8.93 -1.63 -16.50
C LEU A 64 -8.07 -0.63 -17.28
N ASP A 65 -6.80 -0.47 -16.92
CA ASP A 65 -5.86 0.38 -17.64
C ASP A 65 -5.69 -0.07 -19.09
N ARG A 66 -5.68 -1.38 -19.34
CA ARG A 66 -5.62 -1.94 -20.70
C ARG A 66 -6.89 -1.61 -21.47
N LEU A 67 -8.07 -1.84 -20.89
CA LEU A 67 -9.37 -1.60 -21.52
C LEU A 67 -9.59 -0.11 -21.84
N MET A 68 -9.27 0.79 -20.92
CA MET A 68 -9.38 2.24 -21.11
C MET A 68 -8.48 2.73 -22.24
N ARG A 69 -7.24 2.24 -22.32
CA ARG A 69 -6.32 2.59 -23.42
C ARG A 69 -6.83 2.14 -24.78
N MET A 70 -7.54 1.02 -24.86
CA MET A 70 -8.12 0.54 -26.12
C MET A 70 -9.28 1.43 -26.61
N GLN A 71 -10.08 2.00 -25.70
CA GLN A 71 -11.21 2.86 -26.07
C GLN A 71 -10.78 4.24 -26.60
N HIS A 72 -9.61 4.75 -26.18
CA HIS A 72 -9.09 6.06 -26.60
C HIS A 72 -8.19 5.99 -27.86
N ALA A 73 -8.02 4.80 -28.45
CA ALA A 73 -7.23 4.60 -29.65
C ALA A 73 -8.05 4.65 -30.96
N MET A 74 -9.28 5.19 -30.91
CA MET A 74 -10.16 5.43 -32.08
C MET A 74 -10.39 6.92 -32.32
#